data_AF-A0A160U209-F1
#
_entry.id   AF-A0A160U209-F1
#
_cell.length_a   1.000
_cell.length_b   1.000
_cell.length_c   1.000
_cell.angle_alpha   90.00
_cell.angle_beta   90.00
_cell.angle_gamma   90.00
#
_symmetry.space_group_name_H-M   'P 1'
#
loop_
_entity.id
_entity.type
_entity.pdbx_description
1 polymer ?
#
loop_
_entity_poly.entity_id
_entity_poly.type
_entity_poly.pdbx_seq_one_letter_code
_entity_poly.pdbx_strand_id
1 'polypeptide(L)'
;MSTTKNKLDTGLVRELAAILREADLGEVEVEHEGLRIRVSKPAAPVVQAAMAAPVAAPAAAAPSAAAPVATTDAPPQTSDNAIKSPMVGTVYLSPEPGAKQFVGVGDKVKKGDTILLVEAMKTFNPVEADKAGTVKEIYVTDAQPVEYGEALILIE
;
A
#
# COMPACT_ATOMS: atom_id res chain seq x y z
N MET A 1 -13.49 -22.04 44.57
CA MET A 1 -12.03 -21.86 44.73
C MET A 1 -11.46 -21.50 43.38
N SER A 2 -11.23 -20.21 43.14
CA SER A 2 -10.71 -19.70 41.87
C SER A 2 -9.20 -19.63 41.94
N THR A 3 -8.51 -20.42 41.11
CA THR A 3 -7.07 -20.27 40.88
C THR A 3 -6.80 -20.49 39.41
N THR A 4 -7.29 -19.58 38.56
CA THR A 4 -6.84 -19.49 37.18
C THR A 4 -5.53 -18.74 37.19
N LYS A 5 -4.45 -19.51 37.29
CA LYS A 5 -3.08 -19.03 37.17
C LYS A 5 -2.90 -18.69 35.69
N ASN A 6 -2.87 -17.41 35.32
CA ASN A 6 -2.42 -16.93 34.00
C ASN A 6 -0.96 -17.34 33.78
N LYS A 7 -0.72 -18.62 33.51
CA LYS A 7 0.57 -19.13 33.05
C LYS A 7 0.58 -18.92 31.55
N LEU A 8 1.44 -18.01 31.10
CA LEU A 8 1.83 -17.89 29.71
C LEU A 8 2.15 -19.29 29.16
N ASP A 9 1.42 -19.71 28.13
CA ASP A 9 1.57 -21.05 27.58
C ASP A 9 2.80 -21.13 26.68
N THR A 10 3.94 -21.46 27.27
CA THR A 10 5.23 -21.52 26.57
C THR A 10 5.26 -22.55 25.44
N GLY A 11 4.33 -23.52 25.42
CA GLY A 11 4.16 -24.46 24.32
C GLY A 11 3.62 -23.77 23.07
N LEU A 12 2.54 -23.00 23.23
CA LEU A 12 1.91 -22.22 22.16
C LEU A 12 2.89 -21.22 21.53
N VAL A 13 3.70 -20.54 22.34
CA VAL A 13 4.74 -19.61 21.83
C VAL A 13 5.77 -20.33 20.94
N ARG A 14 6.16 -21.56 21.29
CA ARG A 14 7.11 -22.37 20.48
C ARG A 14 6.49 -22.83 19.16
N GLU A 15 5.22 -23.20 19.18
CA GLU A 15 4.48 -23.60 17.98
C GLU A 15 4.32 -22.42 17.01
N LEU A 16 3.91 -21.26 17.51
CA LEU A 16 3.84 -20.04 16.71
C LEU A 16 5.19 -19.64 16.12
N ALA A 17 6.29 -19.81 16.88
CA ALA A 17 7.64 -19.58 16.38
C ALA A 17 8.08 -20.61 15.32
N ALA A 18 7.59 -21.85 15.38
CA ALA A 18 7.85 -22.86 14.35
C ALA A 18 7.08 -22.53 13.06
N ILE A 19 5.79 -22.19 13.16
CA ILE A 19 4.96 -21.76 12.03
C ILE A 19 5.56 -20.55 11.33
N LEU A 20 6.00 -19.55 12.10
CA LEU A 20 6.64 -18.35 11.57
C LEU A 20 7.96 -18.63 10.82
N ARG A 21 8.67 -19.71 11.16
CA ARG A 21 9.86 -20.16 10.41
C ARG A 21 9.50 -21.01 9.20
N GLU A 22 8.57 -21.94 9.33
CA GLU A 22 8.19 -22.88 8.26
C GLU A 22 7.42 -22.18 7.13
N ALA A 23 6.52 -21.26 7.46
CA ALA A 23 5.73 -20.49 6.49
C ALA A 23 6.39 -19.18 6.06
N ASP A 24 7.65 -18.95 6.44
CA ASP A 24 8.42 -17.73 6.21
C ASP A 24 7.69 -16.40 6.50
N LEU A 25 6.85 -16.37 7.53
CA LEU A 25 6.08 -15.18 7.89
C LEU A 25 6.92 -14.15 8.66
N GLY A 26 6.63 -12.86 8.52
CA GLY A 26 7.29 -11.81 9.31
C GLY A 26 6.80 -11.75 10.77
N GLU A 27 5.53 -12.08 10.98
CA GLU A 27 4.86 -11.99 12.28
C GLU A 27 3.63 -12.92 12.34
N VAL A 28 3.33 -13.43 13.52
CA VAL A 28 2.11 -14.19 13.84
C VAL A 28 1.53 -13.68 15.16
N GLU A 29 0.23 -13.37 15.15
CA GLU A 29 -0.50 -12.91 16.33
C GLU A 29 -1.75 -13.77 16.56
N VAL A 30 -1.97 -14.17 17.81
CA VAL A 30 -3.14 -14.95 18.23
C VAL A 30 -3.76 -14.33 19.48
N GLU A 31 -5.09 -14.19 19.48
CA GLU A 31 -5.88 -13.75 20.62
C GLU A 31 -6.87 -14.84 21.02
N HIS A 32 -6.88 -15.21 22.31
CA HIS A 32 -7.82 -16.18 22.86
C HIS A 32 -8.19 -15.83 24.31
N GLU A 33 -9.49 -15.69 24.60
CA GLU A 33 -10.02 -15.44 25.96
C GLU A 33 -9.33 -14.29 26.71
N GLY A 34 -8.95 -13.22 26.00
CA GLY A 34 -8.26 -12.05 26.57
C GLY A 34 -6.74 -12.18 26.69
N LEU A 35 -6.16 -13.28 26.21
CA LEU A 35 -4.71 -13.46 26.08
C LEU A 35 -4.28 -13.21 24.63
N ARG A 36 -3.44 -12.19 24.42
CA ARG A 36 -2.84 -11.85 23.11
C ARG A 36 -1.37 -12.23 23.10
N ILE A 37 -0.97 -13.07 22.16
CA ILE A 37 0.41 -13.52 21.94
C ILE A 37 0.84 -13.11 20.54
N ARG A 38 1.89 -12.30 20.46
CA ARG A 38 2.51 -11.84 19.21
C ARG A 38 3.94 -12.35 19.14
N VAL A 39 4.29 -13.03 18.05
CA VAL A 39 5.62 -13.56 17.77
C VAL A 39 6.08 -12.95 16.44
N SER A 40 7.21 -12.24 16.45
CA SER A 40 7.78 -11.59 15.26
C SER A 40 9.22 -12.01 15.05
N LYS A 41 9.66 -12.01 13.79
CA LYS A 41 11.09 -12.15 13.46
C LYS A 41 11.79 -10.83 13.85
N PRO A 42 12.94 -10.88 14.55
CA PRO A 42 13.74 -9.67 14.73
C PRO A 42 14.23 -9.23 13.34
N ALA A 43 13.66 -8.15 12.83
CA ALA A 43 14.24 -7.43 11.70
C ALA A 43 15.58 -6.86 12.17
N ALA A 44 16.63 -7.06 11.37
CA ALA A 44 17.91 -6.41 11.63
C ALA A 44 17.66 -4.90 11.79
N PRO A 45 18.25 -4.23 12.80
CA PRO A 45 18.14 -2.79 12.89
C PRO A 45 18.77 -2.22 11.63
N VAL A 46 17.94 -1.68 10.74
CA VAL A 46 18.40 -0.72 9.75
C VAL A 46 18.91 0.47 10.53
N VAL A 47 20.22 0.52 10.70
CA VAL A 47 20.94 1.67 11.23
C VAL A 47 20.62 2.82 10.30
N GLN A 48 19.68 3.66 10.71
CA GLN A 48 19.43 4.93 10.07
C GLN A 48 20.65 5.80 10.39
N ALA A 49 21.63 5.77 9.50
CA ALA A 49 22.78 6.64 9.56
C ALA A 49 22.24 8.08 9.49
N ALA A 50 22.33 8.79 10.62
CA ALA A 50 22.06 10.20 10.69
C ALA A 50 22.97 10.92 9.68
N MET A 51 22.38 11.46 8.61
CA MET A 51 23.11 12.32 7.69
C MET A 51 23.50 13.59 8.45
N ALA A 52 24.81 13.75 8.66
CA ALA A 52 25.39 15.01 9.09
C ALA A 52 25.11 16.07 8.02
N ALA A 53 24.54 17.20 8.45
CA ALA A 53 24.31 18.36 7.60
C ALA A 53 25.64 18.87 7.02
N PRO A 54 25.76 19.05 5.69
CA PRO A 54 26.94 19.68 5.13
C PRO A 54 26.84 21.20 5.31
N VAL A 55 27.81 21.74 6.04
CA VAL A 55 28.14 23.16 6.06
C VAL A 55 28.62 23.59 4.67
N ALA A 56 28.13 24.74 4.21
CA ALA A 56 28.43 25.30 2.91
C ALA A 56 29.92 25.69 2.75
N ALA A 57 30.51 25.33 1.60
CA ALA A 57 31.74 25.92 1.09
C ALA A 57 31.65 26.05 -0.45
N PRO A 58 32.15 27.13 -1.07
CA PRO A 58 31.82 27.47 -2.45
C PRO A 58 32.76 26.86 -3.51
N ALA A 59 32.13 26.51 -4.63
CA ALA A 59 32.58 26.51 -6.04
C ALA A 59 33.94 25.89 -6.46
N ALA A 60 33.85 24.82 -7.27
CA ALA A 60 34.74 24.55 -8.40
C ALA A 60 33.97 23.75 -9.48
N ALA A 61 34.29 23.99 -10.77
CA ALA A 61 33.50 23.57 -11.93
C ALA A 61 33.90 22.20 -12.53
N ALA A 62 32.86 21.45 -12.97
CA ALA A 62 32.78 20.39 -14.01
C ALA A 62 33.61 19.09 -13.86
N PRO A 63 33.23 17.94 -14.49
CA PRO A 63 32.10 17.67 -15.38
C PRO A 63 31.18 16.50 -14.96
N SER A 64 30.06 16.41 -15.68
CA SER A 64 28.96 15.43 -15.65
C SER A 64 29.36 13.95 -15.48
N ALA A 65 28.72 13.29 -14.51
CA ALA A 65 28.56 11.84 -14.45
C ALA A 65 27.11 11.53 -14.05
N ALA A 66 26.47 10.68 -14.85
CA ALA A 66 25.05 10.36 -14.83
C ALA A 66 24.50 10.01 -13.44
N ALA A 67 23.50 10.77 -13.01
CA ALA A 67 22.66 10.42 -11.86
C ALA A 67 21.70 9.29 -12.27
N PRO A 68 21.50 8.25 -11.43
CA PRO A 68 20.34 7.38 -11.56
C PRO A 68 19.10 8.24 -11.35
N VAL A 69 18.12 8.06 -12.24
CA VAL A 69 16.83 8.72 -12.17
C VAL A 69 16.21 8.47 -10.80
N ALA A 70 16.13 9.51 -9.98
CA ALA A 70 15.15 9.53 -8.91
C ALA A 70 13.81 9.60 -9.62
N THR A 71 13.03 8.52 -9.55
CA THR A 71 11.59 8.61 -9.78
C THR A 71 11.09 9.65 -8.78
N THR A 72 10.87 10.84 -9.30
CA THR A 72 10.11 11.86 -8.62
C THR A 72 8.70 11.30 -8.55
N ASP A 73 8.33 10.77 -7.39
CA ASP A 73 6.93 10.75 -6.97
C ASP A 73 6.57 12.22 -6.70
N ALA A 74 6.47 12.98 -7.79
CA ALA A 74 5.73 14.22 -7.77
C ALA A 74 4.27 13.82 -7.55
N PRO A 75 3.56 14.40 -6.59
CA PRO A 75 2.12 14.17 -6.50
C PRO A 75 1.55 14.50 -7.88
N PRO A 76 0.79 13.58 -8.51
CA PRO A 76 0.24 13.83 -9.83
C PRO A 76 -0.50 15.15 -9.76
N GLN A 77 -0.28 16.03 -10.74
CA GLN A 77 -1.05 17.26 -10.87
C GLN A 77 -2.53 16.83 -10.96
N THR A 78 -3.22 16.86 -9.83
CA THR A 78 -4.62 16.46 -9.72
C THR A 78 -5.42 17.41 -10.58
N SER A 79 -5.72 16.97 -11.80
CA SER A 79 -6.66 17.65 -12.67
C SER A 79 -7.98 17.74 -11.91
N ASP A 80 -8.63 18.90 -11.90
CA ASP A 80 -9.95 19.09 -11.26
C ASP A 80 -11.00 18.06 -11.75
N ASN A 81 -10.76 17.46 -12.92
CA ASN A 81 -11.60 16.46 -13.57
C ASN A 81 -11.23 14.99 -13.28
N ALA A 82 -10.22 14.71 -12.44
CA ALA A 82 -9.86 13.35 -12.07
C ALA A 82 -10.85 12.77 -11.07
N ILE A 83 -11.21 11.49 -11.26
CA ILE A 83 -11.95 10.72 -10.26
C ILE A 83 -11.02 10.45 -9.09
N LYS A 84 -11.51 10.75 -7.89
CA LYS A 84 -10.75 10.67 -6.64
C LYS A 84 -11.21 9.50 -5.79
N SER A 85 -10.33 9.04 -4.90
CA SER A 85 -10.68 7.97 -3.97
C SER A 85 -11.74 8.43 -2.97
N PRO A 86 -12.86 7.69 -2.81
CA PRO A 86 -13.89 8.00 -1.84
C PRO A 86 -13.55 7.53 -0.42
N MET A 87 -12.44 6.79 -0.24
CA MET A 87 -12.03 6.22 1.05
C MET A 87 -10.52 5.97 1.10
N VAL A 88 -10.00 5.72 2.30
CA VAL A 88 -8.63 5.22 2.49
C VAL A 88 -8.63 3.71 2.28
N GLY A 89 -7.66 3.18 1.53
CA GLY A 89 -7.59 1.76 1.25
C GLY A 89 -6.47 1.38 0.29
N THR A 90 -6.59 0.19 -0.30
CA THR A 90 -5.66 -0.32 -1.31
C THR A 90 -6.37 -0.45 -2.65
N VAL A 91 -5.80 0.10 -3.72
CA VAL A 91 -6.36 0.03 -5.08
C VAL A 91 -6.08 -1.31 -5.72
N TYR A 92 -7.09 -1.85 -6.42
CA TYR A 92 -6.94 -2.96 -7.33
C TYR A 92 -7.52 -2.60 -8.70
N LEU A 93 -6.72 -2.81 -9.74
CA LEU A 93 -7.11 -2.48 -11.11
C LEU A 93 -7.91 -3.60 -11.79
N SER A 94 -7.93 -4.78 -11.18
CA SER A 94 -8.64 -5.99 -11.65
C SER A 94 -9.60 -6.53 -10.58
N PRO A 95 -10.65 -7.28 -10.96
CA PRO A 95 -11.60 -7.85 -10.00
C PRO A 95 -10.99 -8.95 -9.12
N GLU A 96 -9.95 -9.62 -9.63
CA GLU A 96 -9.20 -10.67 -8.96
C GLU A 96 -7.77 -10.75 -9.52
N PRO A 97 -6.80 -11.32 -8.76
CA PRO A 97 -5.43 -11.45 -9.23
C PRO A 97 -5.32 -12.21 -10.56
N GLY A 98 -4.64 -11.63 -11.54
CA GLY A 98 -4.45 -12.23 -12.86
C GLY A 98 -5.63 -12.06 -13.84
N ALA A 99 -6.75 -11.46 -13.40
CA ALA A 99 -7.80 -11.04 -14.31
C ALA A 99 -7.44 -9.75 -15.06
N LYS A 100 -8.20 -9.47 -16.12
CA LYS A 100 -8.07 -8.22 -16.88
C LYS A 100 -8.44 -7.03 -16.00
N GLN A 101 -7.76 -5.92 -16.23
CA GLN A 101 -8.10 -4.67 -15.61
C GLN A 101 -9.51 -4.25 -16.00
N PHE A 102 -10.21 -3.54 -15.12
CA PHE A 102 -11.53 -2.98 -15.41
C PHE A 102 -11.47 -2.03 -16.60
N VAL A 103 -10.45 -1.16 -16.62
CA VAL A 103 -10.21 -0.18 -17.68
C VAL A 103 -8.71 0.05 -17.89
N GLY A 104 -8.34 0.38 -19.11
CA GLY A 104 -7.01 0.86 -19.51
C GLY A 104 -7.05 2.23 -20.17
N VAL A 105 -5.89 2.84 -20.35
CA VAL A 105 -5.77 4.13 -21.07
C VAL A 105 -6.25 3.97 -22.51
N GLY A 106 -7.16 4.85 -22.92
CA GLY A 106 -7.82 4.84 -24.22
C GLY A 106 -9.20 4.17 -24.22
N ASP A 107 -9.59 3.49 -23.14
CA ASP A 107 -10.89 2.84 -23.07
C ASP A 107 -12.03 3.85 -22.87
N LYS A 108 -13.20 3.53 -23.45
CA LYS A 108 -14.42 4.31 -23.28
C LYS A 108 -15.24 3.76 -22.13
N VAL A 109 -15.68 4.65 -21.25
CA VAL A 109 -16.48 4.33 -20.06
C VAL A 109 -17.75 5.16 -20.04
N LYS A 110 -18.78 4.64 -19.39
CA LYS A 110 -20.05 5.30 -19.11
C LYS A 110 -20.15 5.62 -17.62
N LYS A 111 -20.98 6.59 -17.29
CA LYS A 111 -21.33 6.86 -15.89
C LYS A 111 -21.87 5.58 -15.23
N GLY A 112 -21.31 5.23 -14.08
CA GLY A 112 -21.64 4.01 -13.32
C GLY A 112 -20.79 2.79 -13.66
N ASP A 113 -19.96 2.83 -14.70
CA ASP A 113 -19.06 1.71 -15.00
C ASP A 113 -18.00 1.60 -13.90
N THR A 114 -17.74 0.39 -13.42
CA THR A 114 -16.67 0.12 -12.45
C THR A 114 -15.31 0.30 -13.11
N ILE A 115 -14.48 1.18 -12.54
CA ILE A 115 -13.17 1.52 -13.10
C ILE A 115 -12.01 0.92 -12.29
N LEU A 116 -12.21 0.64 -11.00
CA LEU A 116 -11.27 -0.06 -10.11
C LEU A 116 -11.98 -0.45 -8.80
N LEU A 117 -11.28 -1.17 -7.94
CA LEU A 117 -11.71 -1.45 -6.57
C LEU A 117 -10.80 -0.74 -5.57
N VAL A 118 -11.37 -0.34 -4.43
CA VAL A 118 -10.61 0.07 -3.24
C VAL A 118 -10.93 -0.89 -2.11
N GLU A 119 -9.92 -1.59 -1.61
CA GLU A 119 -10.04 -2.46 -0.44
C GLU A 119 -9.93 -1.63 0.84
N ALA A 120 -10.98 -1.67 1.66
CA ALA A 120 -10.98 -1.11 3.00
C ALA A 120 -11.56 -2.14 3.97
N MET A 121 -10.81 -2.46 5.03
CA MET A 121 -11.23 -3.41 6.07
C MET A 121 -11.70 -4.77 5.48
N LYS A 122 -10.91 -5.37 4.58
CA LYS A 122 -11.21 -6.64 3.88
C LYS A 122 -12.46 -6.62 2.98
N THR A 123 -12.99 -5.44 2.66
CA THR A 123 -14.12 -5.27 1.75
C THR A 123 -13.65 -4.56 0.50
N PHE A 124 -13.96 -5.12 -0.66
CA PHE A 124 -13.63 -4.55 -1.96
C PHE A 124 -14.77 -3.66 -2.44
N ASN A 125 -14.54 -2.36 -2.46
CA ASN A 125 -15.54 -1.37 -2.78
C ASN A 125 -15.33 -0.87 -4.22
N PRO A 126 -16.29 -1.04 -5.13
CA PRO A 126 -16.15 -0.56 -6.50
C PRO A 126 -16.14 0.97 -6.52
N VAL A 127 -15.22 1.51 -7.30
CA VAL A 127 -15.22 2.92 -7.70
C VAL A 127 -15.79 2.99 -9.10
N GLU A 128 -16.81 3.82 -9.27
CA GLU A 128 -17.55 3.97 -10.51
C GLU A 128 -17.17 5.27 -11.22
N ALA A 129 -17.26 5.28 -12.55
CA ALA A 129 -17.12 6.48 -13.34
C ALA A 129 -18.27 7.47 -13.05
N ASP A 130 -17.93 8.73 -12.75
CA ASP A 130 -18.89 9.80 -12.45
C ASP A 130 -19.55 10.39 -13.71
N LYS A 131 -18.89 10.24 -14.86
CA LYS A 131 -19.31 10.70 -16.19
C LYS A 131 -18.89 9.71 -17.28
N ALA A 132 -19.51 9.84 -18.45
CA ALA A 132 -19.05 9.12 -19.64
C ALA A 132 -17.87 9.84 -20.29
N GLY A 133 -16.93 9.08 -20.86
CA GLY A 133 -15.74 9.64 -21.49
C GLY A 133 -14.71 8.58 -21.86
N THR A 134 -13.47 9.03 -22.08
CA THR A 134 -12.32 8.17 -22.38
C THR A 134 -11.30 8.25 -21.24
N VAL A 135 -10.76 7.11 -20.83
CA VAL A 135 -9.69 7.04 -19.83
C VAL A 135 -8.42 7.62 -20.42
N LYS A 136 -7.97 8.76 -19.90
CA LYS A 136 -6.78 9.45 -20.38
C LYS A 136 -5.52 9.01 -19.64
N GLU A 137 -5.65 8.81 -18.33
CA GLU A 137 -4.53 8.53 -17.46
C GLU A 137 -5.00 7.79 -16.21
N ILE A 138 -4.18 6.86 -15.73
CA ILE A 138 -4.38 6.12 -14.48
C ILE A 138 -3.20 6.50 -13.59
N TYR A 139 -3.47 7.16 -12.46
CA TYR A 139 -2.46 7.72 -11.56
C TYR A 139 -1.97 6.72 -10.51
N VAL A 140 -2.60 5.56 -10.44
CA VAL A 140 -2.38 4.55 -9.41
C VAL A 140 -1.97 3.21 -10.02
N THR A 141 -1.16 2.45 -9.30
CA THR A 141 -0.79 1.09 -9.67
C THR A 141 -1.59 0.05 -8.89
N ASP A 142 -1.59 -1.19 -9.39
CA ASP A 142 -2.23 -2.30 -8.68
C ASP A 142 -1.58 -2.53 -7.30
N ALA A 143 -2.41 -2.83 -6.30
CA ALA A 143 -2.04 -2.99 -4.90
C ALA A 143 -1.41 -1.75 -4.23
N GLN A 144 -1.62 -0.55 -4.79
CA GLN A 144 -1.13 0.70 -4.20
C GLN A 144 -2.04 1.20 -3.05
N PRO A 145 -1.50 1.60 -1.89
CA PRO A 145 -2.28 2.29 -0.87
C PRO A 145 -2.65 3.71 -1.33
N VAL A 146 -3.89 4.12 -1.06
CA VAL A 146 -4.42 5.43 -1.41
C VAL A 146 -5.16 6.09 -0.25
N GLU A 147 -5.14 7.42 -0.24
CA GLU A 147 -5.84 8.25 0.73
C GLU A 147 -7.18 8.77 0.21
N TYR A 148 -8.03 9.25 1.12
CA TYR A 148 -9.27 9.92 0.73
C TYR A 148 -8.98 11.17 -0.12
N GLY A 149 -9.64 11.28 -1.26
CA GLY A 149 -9.49 12.42 -2.17
C GLY A 149 -8.27 12.35 -3.09
N GLU A 150 -7.45 11.29 -3.00
CA GLU A 150 -6.33 11.07 -3.90
C GLU A 150 -6.83 10.81 -5.34
N ALA A 151 -6.16 11.37 -6.34
CA ALA A 151 -6.55 11.21 -7.73
C ALA A 151 -6.24 9.78 -8.21
N LEU A 152 -7.24 9.13 -8.82
CA LEU A 152 -7.13 7.75 -9.27
C LEU A 152 -7.03 7.65 -10.80
N ILE A 153 -8.03 8.21 -11.50
CA ILE A 153 -8.16 8.11 -12.96
C ILE A 153 -8.67 9.42 -13.54
N LEU A 154 -8.08 9.87 -14.65
CA LEU A 154 -8.58 10.99 -15.43
C LEU A 154 -9.47 10.49 -16.57
N ILE A 155 -10.72 10.97 -16.60
CA ILE A 155 -11.66 10.74 -17.70
C ILE A 155 -11.93 12.08 -18.40
N GLU A 156 -11.81 12.07 -19.73
CA GLU A 156 -12.15 13.22 -20.62
C GLU A 156 -13.32 12.95 -21.55
#